data_AF-W9GFF0-F1
#
_entry.id   AF-W9GFF0-F1
#
_cell.length_a   1.000
_cell.length_b   1.000
_cell.length_c   1.000
_cell.angle_alpha   90.00
_cell.angle_beta   90.00
_cell.angle_gamma   90.00
#
_symmetry.space_group_name_H-M   'P 1'
#
loop_
_entity.id
_entity.type
_entity.pdbx_description
1 polymer ?
#
loop_
_entity_poly.entity_id
_entity_poly.type
_entity_poly.pdbx_seq_one_letter_code
_entity_poly.pdbx_strand_id
1 'polypeptide(L)'
;MSEHGAELDAEHVRALFQELSNRLAASGAHAQLFVVGGAAMALAYDLSRLTRDVDAVFVPAPEVRHAAEAIAAEQGLEPDWLNDAAKGFLPGQDEHPATAFESESLLVQVASPEYLLAMKLHASRDERDLDDAATLYLRLGYTTAEQGIDLLTSTYPVGRMLPRHRYIVEDVARRAAVRRAAQNDAPQQGDQRSPQQRAERRSKLPSLGASGRGSGRPDAHQPPPSHEL
;
A
#
# COMPACT_ATOMS: atom_id res chain seq x y z
N MET A 1 5.03 29.77 -18.04
CA MET A 1 3.56 29.94 -17.93
C MET A 1 2.92 28.87 -18.81
N SER A 2 2.48 27.70 -18.33
CA SER A 2 2.20 27.22 -16.97
C SER A 2 3.14 26.07 -16.61
N GLU A 3 3.75 26.16 -15.44
CA GLU A 3 4.53 25.12 -14.77
C GLU A 3 3.56 24.19 -14.02
N HIS A 4 3.01 23.17 -14.68
CA HIS A 4 2.36 22.05 -14.01
C HIS A 4 2.57 20.82 -14.89
N GLY A 5 3.62 20.05 -14.61
CA GLY A 5 3.79 18.71 -15.20
C GLY A 5 2.51 17.90 -14.98
N ALA A 6 2.13 17.10 -15.98
CA ALA A 6 0.90 16.32 -15.93
C ALA A 6 0.88 15.43 -14.68
N GLU A 7 -0.20 15.48 -13.91
CA GLU A 7 -0.39 14.58 -12.78
C GLU A 7 -0.63 13.14 -13.29
N LEU A 8 0.03 12.18 -12.65
CA LEU A 8 0.04 10.77 -12.97
C LEU A 8 -0.79 10.01 -11.93
N ASP A 9 -1.80 9.27 -12.39
CA ASP A 9 -2.49 8.29 -11.56
C ASP A 9 -1.77 6.93 -11.57
N ALA A 10 -2.27 5.98 -10.78
CA ALA A 10 -1.67 4.65 -10.67
C ALA A 10 -1.69 3.85 -11.99
N GLU A 11 -2.69 4.05 -12.85
CA GLU A 11 -2.80 3.36 -14.13
C GLU A 11 -1.75 3.89 -15.11
N HIS A 12 -1.62 5.22 -15.19
CA HIS A 12 -0.61 5.86 -16.02
C HIS A 12 0.81 5.49 -15.58
N VAL A 13 1.11 5.51 -14.27
CA VAL A 13 2.42 5.07 -13.76
C VAL A 13 2.72 3.61 -14.14
N ARG A 14 1.73 2.71 -14.09
CA ARG A 14 1.90 1.31 -14.52
C ARG A 14 2.15 1.18 -16.02
N ALA A 15 1.48 2.00 -16.84
CA ALA A 15 1.72 2.05 -18.28
C ALA A 15 3.16 2.53 -18.58
N LEU A 16 3.66 3.52 -17.83
CA LEU A 16 5.05 3.98 -17.95
C LEU A 16 6.06 2.90 -17.53
N PHE A 17 5.76 2.10 -16.51
CA PHE A 17 6.60 0.94 -16.16
C PHE A 17 6.59 -0.14 -17.25
N GLN A 18 5.45 -0.39 -17.89
CA GLN A 18 5.41 -1.30 -19.03
C GLN A 18 6.29 -0.81 -20.18
N GLU A 19 6.24 0.48 -20.48
CA GLU A 19 7.08 1.06 -21.53
C GLU A 19 8.58 1.03 -21.16
N LEU A 20 8.91 1.33 -19.91
CA LEU A 20 10.27 1.19 -19.38
C LEU A 20 10.78 -0.25 -19.52
N SER A 21 9.93 -1.22 -19.17
CA SER A 21 10.24 -2.64 -19.35
C SER A 21 10.52 -2.98 -20.82
N ASN A 22 9.74 -2.47 -21.76
CA ASN A 22 9.93 -2.73 -23.19
C ASN A 22 11.29 -2.21 -23.69
N ARG A 23 11.71 -1.02 -23.25
CA ARG A 23 12.99 -0.42 -23.62
C ARG A 23 14.18 -1.14 -23.01
N LEU A 24 14.05 -1.55 -21.75
CA LEU A 24 15.06 -2.38 -21.09
C LEU A 24 15.22 -3.71 -21.84
N ALA A 25 14.11 -4.37 -22.19
CA ALA A 25 14.14 -5.60 -22.98
C ALA A 25 14.83 -5.40 -24.35
N ALA A 26 14.50 -4.33 -25.07
CA ALA A 26 15.09 -4.01 -26.37
C ALA A 26 16.60 -3.76 -26.32
N SER A 27 17.13 -3.32 -25.18
CA SER A 27 18.56 -3.11 -24.94
C SER A 27 19.25 -4.30 -24.26
N GLY A 28 18.51 -5.38 -23.95
CA GLY A 28 19.03 -6.55 -23.22
C GLY A 28 19.34 -6.26 -21.75
N ALA A 29 18.76 -5.20 -21.18
CA ALA A 29 18.93 -4.82 -19.79
C ALA A 29 17.80 -5.36 -18.91
N HIS A 30 18.12 -5.56 -17.63
CA HIS A 30 17.15 -5.85 -16.58
C HIS A 30 17.33 -4.84 -15.45
N ALA A 31 16.23 -4.35 -14.89
CA ALA A 31 16.28 -3.36 -13.83
C ALA A 31 15.39 -3.72 -12.64
N GLN A 32 15.79 -3.20 -11.48
CA GLN A 32 14.97 -3.20 -10.26
C GLN A 32 14.76 -1.76 -9.81
N LEU A 33 13.51 -1.42 -9.51
CA LEU A 33 13.10 -0.13 -8.97
C LEU A 33 12.52 -0.36 -7.57
N PHE A 34 12.92 0.49 -6.62
CA PHE A 34 12.32 0.61 -5.31
C PHE A 34 11.70 2.01 -5.18
N VAL A 35 10.38 2.06 -5.34
CA VAL A 35 9.56 3.26 -5.42
C VAL A 35 9.14 3.69 -4.01
N VAL A 36 9.30 4.99 -3.74
CA VAL A 36 8.93 5.64 -2.48
C VAL A 36 8.05 6.87 -2.77
N GLY A 37 7.75 7.67 -1.73
CA GLY A 37 7.11 8.97 -1.92
C GLY A 37 5.66 8.89 -2.42
N GLY A 38 5.25 9.89 -3.21
CA GLY A 38 3.88 10.03 -3.70
C GLY A 38 3.46 8.91 -4.66
N ALA A 39 4.37 8.45 -5.52
CA ALA A 39 4.10 7.33 -6.43
C ALA A 39 3.85 6.02 -5.68
N ALA A 40 4.59 5.73 -4.60
CA ALA A 40 4.32 4.55 -3.77
C ALA A 40 2.93 4.61 -3.11
N MET A 41 2.51 5.80 -2.66
CA MET A 41 1.15 6.02 -2.15
C MET A 41 0.09 5.71 -3.23
N ALA A 42 0.25 6.27 -4.42
CA ALA A 42 -0.65 6.06 -5.55
C ALA A 42 -0.74 4.58 -5.98
N LEU A 43 0.39 3.87 -5.98
CA LEU A 43 0.44 2.50 -6.49
C LEU A 43 -0.14 1.45 -5.54
N ALA A 44 -0.11 1.69 -4.22
CA ALA A 44 -0.40 0.64 -3.22
C ALA A 44 -1.29 1.05 -2.05
N TYR A 45 -1.37 2.32 -1.68
CA TYR A 45 -1.97 2.72 -0.39
C TYR A 45 -3.18 3.64 -0.52
N ASP A 46 -3.23 4.46 -1.56
CA ASP A 46 -4.34 5.34 -1.92
C ASP A 46 -4.42 5.46 -3.46
N LEU A 47 -5.28 4.67 -4.08
CA LEU A 47 -5.44 4.64 -5.54
C LEU A 47 -6.04 5.94 -6.12
N SER A 48 -6.60 6.82 -5.26
CA SER A 48 -7.08 8.14 -5.69
C SER A 48 -5.96 9.19 -5.71
N ARG A 49 -4.77 8.85 -5.22
CA ARG A 49 -3.62 9.75 -5.15
C ARG A 49 -3.02 9.95 -6.55
N LEU A 50 -2.88 11.22 -6.92
CA LEU A 50 -2.13 11.63 -8.10
C LEU A 50 -0.69 12.03 -7.73
N THR A 51 0.30 11.63 -8.50
CA THR A 51 1.71 12.03 -8.29
C THR A 51 2.22 12.86 -9.46
N ARG A 52 3.23 13.70 -9.26
CA ARG A 52 3.84 14.44 -10.36
C ARG A 52 4.94 13.64 -11.04
N ASP A 53 5.55 12.77 -10.26
CA ASP A 53 6.76 12.03 -10.57
C ASP A 53 6.80 10.71 -9.78
N VAL A 54 7.77 9.88 -10.11
CA VAL A 54 8.10 8.62 -9.48
C VAL A 54 9.48 8.77 -8.83
N ASP A 55 9.49 8.95 -7.52
CA ASP A 55 10.69 8.85 -6.70
C ASP A 55 11.07 7.37 -6.52
N ALA A 56 12.22 6.95 -7.03
CA ALA A 56 12.69 5.58 -6.90
C ALA A 56 14.20 5.46 -6.79
N VAL A 57 14.68 4.45 -6.06
CA VAL A 57 16.05 3.96 -6.24
C VAL A 57 16.04 2.83 -7.24
N PHE A 58 16.94 2.88 -8.21
CA PHE A 58 16.96 1.88 -9.28
C PHE A 58 18.36 1.44 -9.67
N VAL A 59 18.43 0.20 -10.13
CA VAL A 59 19.66 -0.47 -10.56
C VAL A 59 19.36 -1.29 -11.82
N PRO A 60 20.15 -1.18 -12.89
CA PRO A 60 21.29 -0.27 -13.07
C PRO A 60 20.84 1.15 -13.46
N ALA A 61 21.51 2.16 -12.91
CA ALA A 61 21.07 3.55 -13.03
C ALA A 61 21.22 4.19 -14.43
N PRO A 62 22.31 3.94 -15.19
CA PRO A 62 22.46 4.49 -16.54
C PRO A 62 21.36 4.07 -17.51
N GLU A 63 21.02 2.78 -17.55
CA GLU A 63 20.06 2.19 -18.47
C GLU A 63 18.64 2.66 -18.15
N VAL A 64 18.28 2.69 -16.86
CA VAL A 64 16.98 3.19 -16.42
C VAL A 64 16.83 4.67 -16.74
N ARG A 65 17.85 5.51 -16.47
CA ARG A 65 17.81 6.94 -16.82
C ARG A 65 17.67 7.16 -18.31
N HIS A 66 18.47 6.47 -19.13
CA HIS A 66 18.41 6.61 -20.58
C HIS A 66 17.03 6.22 -21.14
N ALA A 67 16.45 5.12 -20.66
CA ALA A 67 15.12 4.71 -21.06
C ALA A 67 14.04 5.70 -20.60
N ALA A 68 14.13 6.20 -19.35
CA ALA A 68 13.18 7.16 -18.79
C ALA A 68 13.19 8.51 -19.53
N GLU A 69 14.37 9.02 -19.87
CA GLU A 69 14.55 10.25 -20.66
C GLU A 69 13.90 10.12 -22.04
N ALA A 70 14.07 8.97 -22.70
CA ALA A 70 13.48 8.71 -24.00
C ALA A 70 11.94 8.60 -23.93
N ILE A 71 11.40 7.97 -22.87
CA ILE A 71 9.95 7.96 -22.60
C ILE A 71 9.42 9.38 -22.40
N ALA A 72 10.15 10.20 -21.62
CA ALA A 72 9.74 11.57 -21.34
C ALA A 72 9.62 12.40 -22.63
N ALA A 73 10.63 12.31 -23.50
CA ALA A 73 10.66 13.02 -24.77
C ALA A 73 9.52 12.61 -25.72
N GLU A 74 9.16 11.32 -25.75
CA GLU A 74 8.13 10.80 -26.65
C GLU A 74 6.70 11.07 -26.15
N GLN A 75 6.49 11.04 -24.84
CA GLN A 75 5.17 11.21 -24.23
C GLN A 75 4.91 12.64 -23.73
N GLY A 76 5.89 13.55 -23.86
CA GLY A 76 5.78 14.93 -23.40
C GLY A 76 5.69 15.04 -21.87
N LEU A 77 6.33 14.12 -21.15
CA LEU A 77 6.45 14.18 -19.69
C LEU A 77 7.60 15.11 -19.29
N GLU A 78 7.60 15.52 -18.03
CA GLU A 78 8.77 16.17 -17.45
C GLU A 78 9.98 15.22 -17.51
N PRO A 79 11.20 15.71 -17.80
CA PRO A 79 12.39 14.86 -17.95
C PRO A 79 12.71 14.01 -16.71
N ASP A 80 12.29 14.45 -15.54
CA ASP A 80 12.51 13.82 -14.23
C ASP A 80 11.28 13.09 -13.68
N TRP A 81 10.31 12.72 -14.55
CA TRP A 81 9.14 11.93 -14.15
C TRP A 81 9.49 10.62 -13.44
N LEU A 82 10.69 10.05 -13.68
CA LEU A 82 11.30 9.00 -12.88
C LEU A 82 12.68 9.49 -12.42
N ASN A 83 12.87 9.64 -11.11
CA ASN A 83 14.11 10.19 -10.56
C ASN A 83 14.56 9.46 -9.27
N ASP A 84 15.86 9.59 -8.94
CA ASP A 84 16.48 8.99 -7.76
C ASP A 84 16.81 10.00 -6.65
N ALA A 85 16.10 11.15 -6.62
CA ALA A 85 16.32 12.21 -5.63
C ALA A 85 16.07 11.73 -4.18
N ALA A 86 15.20 10.74 -4.00
CA ALA A 86 14.90 10.15 -2.70
C ALA A 86 16.04 9.30 -2.10
N LYS A 87 17.06 8.90 -2.89
CA LYS A 87 18.13 7.97 -2.48
C LYS A 87 18.86 8.39 -1.20
N GLY A 88 19.12 9.69 -1.03
CA GLY A 88 19.81 10.23 0.15
C GLY A 88 18.98 10.27 1.44
N PHE A 89 17.66 10.03 1.33
CA PHE A 89 16.70 10.14 2.42
C PHE A 89 16.19 8.79 2.91
N LEU A 90 16.55 7.70 2.23
CA LEU A 90 16.15 6.35 2.58
C LEU A 90 16.71 5.94 3.95
N PRO A 91 15.89 5.44 4.89
CA PRO A 91 16.33 5.00 6.21
C PRO A 91 17.12 3.68 6.23
N GLY A 92 17.34 3.04 5.08
CA GLY A 92 18.01 1.76 4.96
C GLY A 92 17.25 0.80 4.06
N GLN A 93 17.44 -0.50 4.28
CA GLN A 93 16.68 -1.55 3.59
C GLN A 93 15.27 -1.64 4.16
N ASP A 94 14.31 -1.90 3.27
CA ASP A 94 12.94 -2.27 3.64
C ASP A 94 12.84 -3.79 3.71
N GLU A 95 12.31 -4.32 4.81
CA GLU A 95 12.20 -5.77 5.03
C GLU A 95 11.00 -6.37 4.29
N HIS A 96 9.96 -5.57 4.03
CA HIS A 96 8.68 -6.04 3.50
C HIS A 96 8.15 -5.20 2.34
N PRO A 97 8.95 -4.92 1.30
CA PRO A 97 8.46 -4.23 0.12
C PRO A 97 7.38 -5.05 -0.60
N ALA A 98 6.44 -4.36 -1.26
CA ALA A 98 5.41 -5.01 -2.07
C ALA A 98 5.72 -4.88 -3.57
N THR A 99 5.54 -5.97 -4.33
CA THR A 99 5.66 -5.91 -5.80
C THR A 99 4.50 -5.12 -6.40
N ALA A 100 4.82 -4.01 -7.06
CA ALA A 100 3.84 -3.18 -7.75
C ALA A 100 3.76 -3.49 -9.25
N PHE A 101 4.88 -3.86 -9.88
CA PHE A 101 4.94 -4.26 -11.29
C PHE A 101 6.06 -5.29 -11.46
N GLU A 102 5.85 -6.28 -12.31
CA GLU A 102 6.85 -7.30 -12.61
C GLU A 102 6.73 -7.76 -14.06
N SER A 103 7.88 -7.84 -14.73
CA SER A 103 8.06 -8.40 -16.06
C SER A 103 9.42 -9.12 -16.13
N GLU A 104 9.75 -9.71 -17.28
CA GLU A 104 11.06 -10.33 -17.49
C GLU A 104 12.24 -9.34 -17.38
N SER A 105 12.01 -8.05 -17.70
CA SER A 105 13.06 -7.03 -17.74
C SER A 105 12.98 -5.98 -16.63
N LEU A 106 11.91 -5.98 -15.83
CA LEU A 106 11.68 -4.96 -14.83
C LEU A 106 10.95 -5.51 -13.59
N LEU A 107 11.56 -5.35 -12.43
CA LEU A 107 10.90 -5.52 -11.13
C LEU A 107 10.71 -4.16 -10.48
N VAL A 108 9.46 -3.79 -10.16
CA VAL A 108 9.14 -2.58 -9.40
C VAL A 108 8.54 -2.98 -8.07
N GLN A 109 9.22 -2.60 -7.01
CA GLN A 109 8.77 -2.75 -5.64
C GLN A 109 8.41 -1.39 -5.07
N VAL A 110 7.37 -1.32 -4.25
CA VAL A 110 7.02 -0.14 -3.47
C VAL A 110 7.37 -0.37 -2.00
N ALA A 111 7.80 0.69 -1.34
CA ALA A 111 8.09 0.67 0.09
C ALA A 111 6.88 0.26 0.93
N SER A 112 7.13 -0.48 2.01
CA SER A 112 6.17 -0.89 3.02
C SER A 112 5.50 0.32 3.70
N PRO A 113 4.30 0.15 4.28
CA PRO A 113 3.61 1.27 4.92
C PRO A 113 4.42 1.88 6.07
N GLU A 114 5.11 1.07 6.87
CA GLU A 114 5.98 1.51 7.96
C GLU A 114 7.15 2.35 7.44
N TYR A 115 7.80 1.88 6.37
CA TYR A 115 8.92 2.57 5.74
C TYR A 115 8.50 3.95 5.20
N LEU A 116 7.38 4.00 4.48
CA LEU A 116 6.83 5.26 3.98
C LEU A 116 6.39 6.17 5.13
N LEU A 117 5.75 5.63 6.16
CA LEU A 117 5.30 6.45 7.31
C LEU A 117 6.52 7.10 7.98
N ALA A 118 7.59 6.36 8.22
CA ALA A 118 8.82 6.90 8.78
C ALA A 118 9.39 8.01 7.90
N MET A 119 9.46 7.81 6.58
CA MET A 119 9.92 8.84 5.64
C MET A 119 9.05 10.09 5.66
N LYS A 120 7.72 9.95 5.66
CA LYS A 120 6.78 11.07 5.68
C LYS A 120 6.87 11.87 6.98
N LEU A 121 6.92 11.18 8.12
CA LEU A 121 7.09 11.81 9.44
C LEU A 121 8.45 12.50 9.59
N HIS A 122 9.50 11.99 8.94
CA HIS A 122 10.83 12.59 8.98
C HIS A 122 10.97 13.80 8.06
N ALA A 123 10.39 13.73 6.85
CA ALA A 123 10.48 14.78 5.84
C ALA A 123 9.45 15.89 6.07
N SER A 124 8.17 15.52 6.22
CA SER A 124 7.00 16.37 6.46
C SER A 124 7.07 17.73 5.77
N ARG A 125 7.16 17.69 4.44
CA ARG A 125 7.48 18.88 3.62
C ARG A 125 6.27 19.76 3.39
N ASP A 126 5.09 19.15 3.27
CA ASP A 126 3.84 19.83 2.94
C ASP A 126 2.62 19.12 3.57
N GLU A 127 1.45 19.70 3.35
CA GLU A 127 0.16 19.16 3.83
C GLU A 127 -0.15 17.77 3.26
N ARG A 128 0.32 17.48 2.04
CA ARG A 128 0.12 16.17 1.41
C ARG A 128 0.94 15.09 2.10
N ASP A 129 2.16 15.39 2.53
CA ASP A 129 2.95 14.45 3.34
C ASP A 129 2.27 14.12 4.67
N LEU A 130 1.63 15.10 5.32
CA LEU A 130 0.87 14.87 6.57
C LEU A 130 -0.39 14.03 6.34
N ASP A 131 -1.07 14.25 5.21
CA ASP A 131 -2.26 13.49 4.84
C ASP A 131 -1.92 12.05 4.41
N ASP A 132 -0.84 11.85 3.64
CA ASP A 132 -0.28 10.55 3.29
C ASP A 132 0.12 9.81 4.59
N ALA A 133 0.82 10.49 5.50
CA ALA A 133 1.21 9.93 6.80
C ALA A 133 -0.01 9.50 7.61
N ALA A 134 -1.08 10.29 7.67
CA ALA A 134 -2.31 9.92 8.38
C ALA A 134 -3.01 8.70 7.76
N THR A 135 -2.95 8.53 6.44
CA THR A 135 -3.46 7.33 5.74
C THR A 135 -2.65 6.09 6.13
N LEU A 136 -1.33 6.18 6.11
CA LEU A 136 -0.44 5.09 6.49
C LEU A 136 -0.60 4.73 7.98
N TYR A 137 -0.69 5.74 8.83
CA TYR A 137 -0.89 5.59 10.26
C TYR A 137 -2.18 4.81 10.60
N LEU A 138 -3.28 5.09 9.88
CA LEU A 138 -4.52 4.32 9.98
C LEU A 138 -4.36 2.88 9.51
N ARG A 139 -3.71 2.69 8.36
CA ARG A 139 -3.47 1.36 7.77
C ARG A 139 -2.65 0.46 8.69
N LEU A 140 -1.68 1.03 9.38
CA LEU A 140 -0.85 0.35 10.38
C LEU A 140 -1.57 0.09 11.72
N GLY A 141 -2.79 0.61 11.88
CA GLY A 141 -3.54 0.48 13.12
C GLY A 141 -2.97 1.30 14.27
N TYR A 142 -2.11 2.30 13.99
CA TYR A 142 -1.55 3.16 15.04
C TYR A 142 -2.64 4.07 15.61
N THR A 143 -2.61 4.25 16.92
CA THR A 143 -3.62 4.97 17.71
C THR A 143 -3.03 6.06 18.59
N THR A 144 -1.73 6.01 18.92
CA THR A 144 -1.09 6.96 19.82
C THR A 144 0.19 7.55 19.25
N ALA A 145 0.43 8.84 19.49
CA ALA A 145 1.61 9.55 18.99
C ALA A 145 2.92 8.83 19.33
N GLU A 146 2.98 8.17 20.49
CA GLU A 146 4.12 7.36 20.92
C GLU A 146 4.51 6.30 19.88
N GLN A 147 3.56 5.61 19.24
CA GLN A 147 3.86 4.60 18.21
C GLN A 147 4.58 5.21 16.99
N GLY A 148 4.23 6.45 16.63
CA GLY A 148 4.93 7.17 15.55
C GLY A 148 6.32 7.65 15.96
N ILE A 149 6.51 8.01 17.23
CA ILE A 149 7.81 8.37 17.79
C ILE A 149 8.72 7.15 17.87
N ASP A 150 8.18 6.01 18.31
CA ASP A 150 8.89 4.74 18.39
C ASP A 150 9.36 4.31 17.00
N LEU A 151 8.48 4.39 15.99
CA LEU A 151 8.83 4.14 14.59
C LEU A 151 9.97 5.04 14.10
N LEU A 152 9.91 6.35 14.37
CA LEU A 152 10.99 7.26 13.98
C LEU A 152 12.31 6.92 14.67
N THR A 153 12.26 6.56 15.95
CA THR A 153 13.44 6.27 16.77
C THR A 153 14.08 4.94 16.39
N SER A 154 13.29 3.94 15.98
CA SER A 154 13.81 2.66 15.47
C SER A 154 14.35 2.77 14.06
N THR A 155 13.83 3.70 13.27
CA THR A 155 14.13 3.82 11.83
C THR A 155 15.30 4.78 11.55
N TYR A 156 15.40 5.89 12.27
CA TYR A 156 16.45 6.88 12.09
C TYR A 156 17.35 6.96 13.34
N PRO A 157 18.67 7.17 13.17
CA PRO A 157 19.56 7.39 14.31
C PRO A 157 19.05 8.51 15.22
N VAL A 158 19.11 8.32 16.53
CA VAL A 158 18.55 9.25 17.55
C VAL A 158 18.97 10.70 17.33
N GLY A 159 20.19 10.95 16.84
CA GLY A 159 20.69 12.29 16.52
C GLY A 159 19.97 13.02 15.37
N ARG A 160 19.10 12.35 14.62
CA ARG A 160 18.27 12.93 13.56
C ARG A 160 16.86 13.30 14.04
N MET A 161 16.52 13.05 15.30
CA MET A 161 15.24 13.46 15.88
C MET A 161 15.28 14.90 16.39
N LEU A 162 14.74 15.81 15.57
CA LEU A 162 14.47 17.20 15.96
C LEU A 162 13.15 17.32 16.74
N PRO A 163 13.00 18.34 17.62
CA PRO A 163 11.75 18.60 18.35
C PRO A 163 10.50 18.71 17.46
N ARG A 164 10.66 19.20 16.22
CA ARG A 164 9.56 19.31 15.24
C ARG A 164 8.86 17.98 14.95
N HIS A 165 9.58 16.86 15.01
CA HIS A 165 9.00 15.55 14.68
C HIS A 165 7.94 15.13 15.70
N ARG A 166 8.05 15.57 16.97
CA ARG A 166 7.00 15.33 17.97
C ARG A 166 5.69 16.00 17.58
N TYR A 167 5.74 17.27 17.22
CA TYR A 167 4.56 18.01 16.76
C TYR A 167 3.95 17.40 15.50
N ILE A 168 4.78 16.99 14.53
CA ILE A 168 4.33 16.31 13.31
C ILE A 168 3.59 15.02 13.64
N VAL A 169 4.17 14.18 14.51
CA VAL A 169 3.57 12.89 14.87
C VAL A 169 2.26 13.08 15.64
N GLU A 170 2.19 14.05 16.55
CA GLU A 170 0.96 14.43 17.24
C GLU A 170 -0.12 14.90 16.25
N ASP A 171 0.25 15.72 15.26
CA ASP A 171 -0.67 16.19 14.23
C ASP A 171 -1.22 15.04 13.37
N VAL A 172 -0.33 14.15 12.92
CA VAL A 172 -0.70 12.95 12.14
C VAL A 172 -1.60 12.02 12.95
N ALA A 173 -1.29 11.77 14.22
CA ALA A 173 -2.11 10.96 15.11
C ALA A 173 -3.52 11.56 15.28
N ARG A 174 -3.62 12.88 15.44
CA ARG A 174 -4.89 13.62 15.52
C ARG A 174 -5.68 13.51 14.22
N ARG A 175 -5.05 13.72 13.05
CA ARG A 175 -5.68 13.55 11.73
C ARG A 175 -6.22 12.14 11.54
N ALA A 176 -5.42 11.13 11.89
CA ALA A 176 -5.82 9.73 11.84
C ALA A 176 -7.03 9.46 12.76
N ALA A 177 -7.03 9.99 13.98
CA ALA A 177 -8.15 9.83 14.91
C ALA A 177 -9.46 10.42 14.37
N VAL A 178 -9.42 11.61 13.75
CA VAL A 178 -10.59 12.23 13.11
C VAL A 178 -11.11 11.37 11.97
N ARG A 179 -10.23 10.89 11.08
CA ARG A 179 -10.59 10.01 9.96
C ARG A 179 -11.19 8.68 10.44
N ARG A 180 -10.63 8.09 11.52
CA ARG A 180 -11.16 6.87 12.14
C ARG A 180 -12.58 7.08 12.69
N ALA A 181 -12.82 8.18 13.38
CA ALA A 181 -14.15 8.51 13.88
C ALA A 181 -15.15 8.63 12.73
N ALA A 182 -14.80 9.33 11.65
CA ALA A 182 -15.64 9.44 10.46
C ALA A 182 -15.92 8.08 9.77
N GLN A 183 -14.96 7.15 9.77
CA GLN A 183 -15.15 5.78 9.25
C GLN A 183 -16.10 4.94 10.13
N ASN A 184 -16.04 5.14 11.45
CA ASN A 184 -16.92 4.44 12.40
C ASN A 184 -18.35 5.00 12.41
N ASP A 185 -18.50 6.32 12.17
CA ASP A 185 -19.78 7.02 12.12
C ASP A 185 -20.48 6.90 10.75
N ALA A 186 -19.76 6.45 9.71
CA ALA A 186 -20.36 6.16 8.42
C ALA A 186 -21.45 5.07 8.62
N PRO A 187 -22.68 5.27 8.13
CA PRO A 187 -23.72 4.27 8.27
C PRO A 187 -23.20 2.98 7.67
N GLN A 188 -23.08 1.93 8.49
CA GLN A 188 -22.87 0.57 8.01
C GLN A 188 -23.83 0.42 6.84
N GLN A 189 -23.32 0.15 5.63
CA GLN A 189 -24.17 -0.17 4.48
C GLN A 189 -24.90 -1.48 4.80
N GLY A 190 -25.95 -1.34 5.61
CA GLY A 190 -26.88 -2.36 5.97
C GLY A 190 -27.67 -2.65 4.73
N ASP A 191 -27.33 -3.76 4.11
CA ASP A 191 -28.23 -4.60 3.32
C ASP A 191 -29.34 -3.81 2.60
N GLN A 192 -28.99 -3.17 1.47
CA GLN A 192 -29.98 -2.61 0.54
C GLN A 192 -30.73 -3.73 -0.21
N ARG A 193 -31.16 -4.79 0.49
CA ARG A 193 -32.06 -5.79 -0.06
C ARG A 193 -33.49 -5.33 0.12
N SER A 194 -34.19 -5.23 -1.00
CA SER A 194 -35.60 -4.84 -1.01
C SER A 194 -36.44 -5.83 -0.18
N PRO A 195 -37.60 -5.41 0.38
CA PRO A 195 -38.50 -6.31 1.11
C PRO A 195 -38.86 -7.59 0.33
N GLN A 196 -38.87 -7.49 -1.02
CA GLN A 196 -39.11 -8.60 -1.93
C GLN A 196 -37.97 -9.64 -1.90
N GLN A 197 -36.71 -9.22 -1.86
CA GLN A 197 -35.54 -10.13 -1.82
C GLN A 197 -35.45 -10.89 -0.48
N ARG A 198 -35.99 -10.34 0.62
CA ARG A 198 -36.10 -11.04 1.91
C ARG A 198 -37.22 -12.09 1.90
N ALA A 199 -38.31 -11.84 1.16
CA ALA A 199 -39.44 -12.77 1.03
C ALA A 199 -39.08 -14.01 0.20
N GLU A 200 -38.32 -13.85 -0.89
CA GLU A 200 -37.92 -14.95 -1.79
C GLU A 200 -36.96 -15.96 -1.14
N ARG A 201 -36.16 -15.54 -0.16
CA ARG A 201 -35.29 -16.46 0.59
C ARG A 201 -36.07 -17.28 1.62
N ARG A 202 -37.14 -16.72 2.19
CA ARG A 202 -38.00 -17.41 3.15
C ARG A 202 -38.86 -18.48 2.49
N SER A 203 -39.19 -18.34 1.21
CA SER A 203 -39.96 -19.35 0.45
C SER A 203 -39.11 -20.51 -0.09
N LYS A 204 -37.78 -20.42 -0.05
CA LYS A 204 -36.85 -21.46 -0.53
C LYS A 204 -36.27 -22.38 0.56
N LEU A 205 -36.73 -22.28 1.82
CA LEU A 205 -36.38 -23.29 2.82
C LEU A 205 -37.21 -24.57 2.57
N PRO A 206 -36.60 -25.74 2.34
CA PRO A 206 -37.35 -26.98 2.23
C PRO A 206 -37.98 -27.32 3.59
N SER A 207 -39.28 -27.58 3.59
CA SER A 207 -39.99 -28.14 4.74
C SER A 207 -39.48 -29.56 5.01
N LEU A 208 -38.72 -29.75 6.08
CA LEU A 208 -38.42 -31.08 6.60
C LEU A 208 -39.69 -31.68 7.20
N GLY A 209 -40.37 -32.50 6.40
CA GLY A 209 -41.47 -33.36 6.81
C GLY A 209 -40.96 -34.58 7.59
N ALA A 210 -41.73 -34.94 8.62
CA ALA A 210 -41.50 -36.09 9.47
C ALA A 210 -41.80 -37.44 8.78
N SER A 211 -40.97 -38.46 9.05
CA SER A 211 -41.22 -39.92 9.06
C SER A 211 -39.88 -40.65 8.87
N GLY A 212 -39.54 -41.79 9.46
CA GLY A 212 -40.23 -42.75 10.28
C GLY A 212 -39.19 -43.71 10.91
N ARG A 213 -39.70 -44.67 11.68
CA ARG A 213 -38.98 -45.61 12.56
C ARG A 213 -38.09 -46.60 11.78
N GLY A 214 -36.99 -47.04 12.40
CA GLY A 214 -36.19 -48.17 11.95
C GLY A 214 -35.18 -48.62 13.01
N SER A 215 -35.44 -49.79 13.58
CA SER A 215 -34.70 -50.48 14.64
C SER A 215 -33.31 -50.99 14.23
N GLY A 216 -32.35 -50.97 15.15
CA GLY A 216 -31.09 -51.73 15.02
C GLY A 216 -30.08 -51.42 16.12
N ARG A 217 -30.10 -52.19 17.21
CA ARG A 217 -28.93 -52.44 18.07
C ARG A 217 -27.96 -53.35 17.29
N PRO A 218 -26.62 -53.26 17.47
CA PRO A 218 -25.99 -53.96 18.59
C PRO A 218 -24.76 -53.30 19.23
N ASP A 219 -24.58 -53.73 20.48
CA ASP A 219 -23.38 -54.07 21.24
C ASP A 219 -22.13 -53.18 21.35
N ALA A 220 -21.73 -53.09 22.62
CA ALA A 220 -20.51 -52.56 23.18
C ALA A 220 -19.26 -53.31 22.72
N HIS A 221 -18.19 -52.57 22.44
CA HIS A 221 -16.84 -53.03 22.69
C HIS A 221 -15.87 -51.88 23.02
N GLN A 222 -14.97 -52.18 23.95
CA GLN A 222 -14.04 -51.32 24.69
C GLN A 222 -12.97 -50.60 23.84
N PRO A 223 -12.38 -49.49 24.34
CA PRO A 223 -11.07 -48.95 23.91
C PRO A 223 -9.94 -49.71 24.63
N PRO A 224 -8.64 -49.72 24.23
CA PRO A 224 -7.74 -48.54 24.04
C PRO A 224 -6.53 -48.87 23.07
N PRO A 225 -5.28 -48.32 23.14
CA PRO A 225 -4.72 -47.21 23.93
C PRO A 225 -3.86 -46.17 23.18
N SER A 226 -3.51 -45.16 23.97
CA SER A 226 -2.54 -44.09 23.79
C SER A 226 -1.14 -44.57 23.38
N HIS A 227 -0.46 -43.74 22.58
CA HIS A 227 1.00 -43.70 22.50
C HIS A 227 1.48 -42.28 22.79
N GLU A 228 2.14 -42.12 23.94
CA GLU A 228 3.17 -41.11 24.12
C GLU A 228 4.46 -41.62 23.45
N LEU A 229 5.04 -40.79 22.57
CA LEU A 229 6.44 -40.35 22.52
C LEU A 229 6.64 -39.47 21.29
#